data_AF-A0A9X9A8N4-F1
#
_entry.id   AF-A0A9X9A8N4-F1
#
_cell.length_a   1.000
_cell.length_b   1.000
_cell.length_c   1.000
_cell.angle_alpha   90.00
_cell.angle_beta   90.00
_cell.angle_gamma   90.00
#
_symmetry.space_group_name_H-M   'P 1'
#
loop_
_entity.id
_entity.type
_entity.pdbx_description
1 polymer ?
#
loop_
_entity_poly.entity_id
_entity_poly.type
_entity_poly.pdbx_seq_one_letter_code
_entity_poly.pdbx_strand_id
1 'polypeptide(L)' 'SGKKYEKKLSNGDQVALVKLTYICKDFHGTLHTDNEESLQLKFFPLDNLPELWQNQQEVFDDLLKFMKIKN' A
#
# COMPACT_ATOMS: atom_id res chain seq x y z
N SER A 1 13.50 2.53 -1.58
CA SER A 1 14.67 1.78 -2.10
C SER A 1 15.63 1.47 -0.96
N GLY A 2 16.66 0.64 -1.20
CA GLY A 2 17.67 0.29 -0.20
C GLY A 2 17.80 -1.22 0.01
N LYS A 3 18.88 -1.65 0.67
CA LYS A 3 19.26 -3.06 0.82
C LYS A 3 18.16 -3.97 1.39
N LYS A 4 17.24 -3.43 2.20
CA LYS A 4 16.09 -4.16 2.75
C LYS A 4 15.11 -4.70 1.68
N TYR A 5 15.22 -4.23 0.44
CA TYR A 5 14.39 -4.63 -0.69
C TYR A 5 15.11 -5.54 -1.69
N GLU A 6 16.34 -5.94 -1.40
CA GLU A 6 17.07 -6.92 -2.18
C GLU A 6 16.68 -8.34 -1.74
N LYS A 7 16.45 -9.23 -2.70
CA LYS A 7 16.12 -10.63 -2.43
C LYS A 7 16.79 -11.55 -3.43
N LYS A 8 17.27 -12.70 -2.96
CA LYS A 8 17.64 -13.84 -3.80
C LYS A 8 16.47 -14.81 -3.89
N LEU A 9 16.05 -15.13 -5.11
CA LEU A 9 14.97 -16.07 -5.38
C LEU A 9 15.49 -17.53 -5.28
N SER A 10 14.57 -18.49 -5.19
CA SER A 10 14.91 -19.92 -5.05
C SER A 10 15.69 -20.47 -6.26
N ASN A 11 15.50 -19.87 -7.43
CA ASN A 11 16.22 -20.19 -8.67
C ASN A 11 17.61 -19.53 -8.76
N GLY A 12 18.00 -18.71 -7.78
CA GLY A 12 19.32 -18.07 -7.72
C GLY A 12 19.35 -16.61 -8.20
N ASP A 13 18.29 -16.12 -8.83
CA ASP A 13 18.20 -14.74 -9.32
C ASP A 13 18.22 -13.72 -8.18
N GLN A 14 18.85 -12.58 -8.44
CA GLN A 14 18.88 -11.45 -7.51
C GLN A 14 17.99 -10.33 -8.03
N VAL A 15 17.08 -9.86 -7.19
CA VAL A 15 16.13 -8.80 -7.52
C VAL A 15 16.19 -7.69 -6.48
N ALA A 16 15.94 -6.46 -6.90
CA ALA A 16 15.81 -5.31 -6.03
C ALA A 16 14.46 -4.61 -6.29
N LEU A 17 13.60 -4.55 -5.28
CA LEU A 17 12.30 -3.90 -5.42
C LEU A 17 12.44 -2.38 -5.35
N VAL A 18 12.02 -1.69 -6.41
CA VAL A 18 11.81 -0.24 -6.43
C VAL A 18 10.32 0.03 -6.29
N LYS A 19 9.93 0.76 -5.25
CA LYS A 19 8.54 1.13 -4.95
C LYS A 19 8.39 2.65 -5.04
N LEU A 20 7.37 3.10 -5.75
CA LEU A 20 6.93 4.49 -5.82
C LEU A 20 5.49 4.52 -5.28
N THR A 21 5.19 5.49 -4.42
CA THR A 21 3.86 5.64 -3.81
C THR A 21 3.35 7.05 -4.05
N TYR A 22 2.06 7.17 -4.36
CA TYR A 22 1.40 8.41 -4.68
C TYR A 22 0.14 8.58 -3.82
N ILE A 23 -0.21 9.82 -3.53
CA ILE A 23 -1.45 10.17 -2.83
C ILE A 23 -2.38 10.83 -3.85
N CYS A 24 -3.59 10.30 -3.97
CA CYS A 24 -4.69 10.91 -4.70
C CYS A 24 -5.74 11.40 -3.71
N LYS A 25 -6.06 12.70 -3.74
CA LYS A 25 -7.03 13.32 -2.82
C LYS A 25 -8.40 13.54 -3.45
N ASP A 26 -8.42 13.71 -4.77
CA ASP A 26 -9.62 14.04 -5.52
C ASP A 26 -9.85 12.96 -6.59
N PHE A 27 -11.06 12.39 -6.59
CA PHE A 27 -11.48 11.40 -7.58
C PHE A 27 -12.95 11.65 -7.96
N HIS A 28 -13.35 11.12 -9.10
CA HIS A 28 -14.73 11.17 -9.57
C HIS A 28 -15.17 9.80 -10.08
N GLY A 29 -16.49 9.55 -10.09
CA GLY A 29 -17.08 8.30 -10.56
C GLY A 29 -17.58 7.40 -9.43
N THR A 30 -17.87 6.15 -9.75
CA THR A 30 -18.42 5.15 -8.83
C THR A 30 -17.45 3.98 -8.68
N LEU A 31 -17.37 3.37 -7.49
CA LEU A 31 -16.58 2.16 -7.32
C LEU A 31 -17.18 1.01 -8.14
N HIS A 32 -16.34 0.37 -8.97
CA HIS A 32 -16.70 -0.84 -9.70
C HIS A 32 -16.25 -2.05 -8.90
N THR A 33 -17.18 -2.66 -8.17
CA THR A 33 -16.90 -3.75 -7.22
C THR A 33 -16.90 -5.14 -7.84
N ASP A 34 -17.31 -5.26 -9.10
CA ASP A 34 -17.36 -6.51 -9.86
C ASP A 34 -16.16 -6.56 -10.82
N ASN A 35 -15.07 -7.16 -10.36
CA ASN A 35 -13.88 -7.43 -11.17
C ASN A 35 -13.14 -8.67 -10.67
N GLU A 36 -12.27 -9.23 -11.52
CA GLU A 36 -11.54 -10.47 -11.21
C GLU A 36 -10.35 -10.26 -10.26
N GLU A 37 -9.91 -9.01 -10.05
CA GLU A 37 -8.71 -8.70 -9.27
C GLU A 37 -8.99 -8.54 -7.77
N SER A 38 -10.20 -8.09 -7.39
CA SER A 38 -10.56 -7.71 -6.03
C SER A 38 -11.83 -8.41 -5.56
N LEU A 39 -11.74 -9.15 -4.45
CA LEU A 39 -12.92 -9.77 -3.82
C LEU A 39 -13.86 -8.75 -3.16
N GLN A 40 -13.33 -7.62 -2.69
CA GLN A 40 -14.09 -6.54 -2.08
C GLN A 40 -13.36 -5.21 -2.29
N LEU A 41 -14.10 -4.17 -2.69
CA LEU A 41 -13.59 -2.84 -2.90
C LEU A 41 -14.46 -1.80 -2.17
N LYS A 42 -13.89 -1.10 -1.19
CA LYS A 42 -14.56 -0.04 -0.42
C LYS A 42 -13.55 0.93 0.20
N PHE A 43 -14.01 2.12 0.57
CA PHE A 43 -13.22 3.07 1.32
C PHE A 43 -13.19 2.72 2.81
N PHE A 44 -12.05 2.96 3.43
CA PHE A 44 -11.85 2.84 4.87
C PHE A 44 -11.34 4.17 5.42
N PRO A 45 -11.84 4.61 6.59
CA PRO A 45 -11.27 5.77 7.25
C PRO A 45 -9.87 5.44 7.79
N LEU A 46 -8.97 6.44 7.80
CA LEU A 46 -7.55 6.24 8.12
C LEU A 46 -7.28 5.90 9.59
N ASP A 47 -8.20 6.24 10.49
CA ASP A 47 -8.16 5.94 11.93
C ASP A 47 -8.79 4.57 12.28
N ASN A 48 -9.38 3.88 11.31
CA ASN A 48 -9.98 2.57 11.49
C ASN A 48 -9.74 1.69 10.24
N LEU A 49 -8.46 1.51 9.94
CA LEU A 49 -7.98 0.61 8.89
C LEU A 49 -8.11 -0.86 9.34
N PRO A 50 -8.39 -1.79 8.41
CA PRO A 50 -8.31 -3.22 8.70
C PRO A 50 -6.88 -3.65 9.00
N GLU A 51 -6.69 -4.88 9.44
CA GLU A 51 -5.35 -5.46 9.56
C GLU A 51 -4.63 -5.41 8.21
N LEU A 52 -3.53 -4.65 8.17
CA LEU A 52 -2.73 -4.46 6.97
C LEU A 52 -1.68 -5.54 6.86
N TRP A 53 -1.39 -5.98 5.63
CA TRP A 53 -0.22 -6.82 5.39
C TRP A 53 1.06 -6.08 5.81
N GLN A 54 1.97 -6.81 6.44
CA GLN A 54 3.17 -6.25 7.08
C GLN A 54 3.98 -5.34 6.14
N ASN A 55 4.08 -5.68 4.85
CA ASN A 55 4.82 -4.92 3.85
C ASN A 55 4.16 -3.59 3.41
N GLN A 56 2.93 -3.33 3.88
CA GLN A 56 2.18 -2.10 3.63
C GLN A 56 2.22 -1.14 4.83
N GLN A 57 2.51 -1.64 6.04
CA GLN A 57 2.48 -0.84 7.28
C GLN A 57 3.36 0.42 7.20
N GLU A 58 4.61 0.27 6.76
CA GLU A 58 5.56 1.39 6.61
C GLU A 58 4.99 2.54 5.74
N VAL A 59 4.26 2.18 4.68
CA VAL A 59 3.68 3.17 3.76
C VAL A 59 2.54 3.95 4.42
N PHE A 60 1.70 3.28 5.19
CA PHE A 60 0.61 3.93 5.91
C PHE A 60 1.11 4.76 7.09
N ASP A 61 2.13 4.29 7.82
CA ASP A 61 2.77 5.09 8.87
C ASP A 61 3.33 6.40 8.32
N ASP A 62 3.97 6.35 7.16
CA ASP A 62 4.47 7.56 6.48
C ASP A 62 3.33 8.48 6.03
N LEU A 63 2.22 7.93 5.51
CA LEU A 63 1.03 8.69 5.16
C LEU A 63 0.42 9.40 6.37
N LEU A 64 0.23 8.68 7.48
CA LEU A 64 -0.38 9.23 8.70
C LEU A 64 0.47 10.36 9.29
N LYS A 65 1.79 10.18 9.34
CA LYS A 65 2.75 11.23 9.73
C LYS A 65 2.66 12.44 8.80
N PHE A 66 2.64 12.22 7.48
CA PHE A 66 2.54 13.28 6.48
C PHE A 66 1.24 14.09 6.61
N MET A 67 0.12 13.41 6.85
CA MET A 67 -1.20 14.02 7.02
C MET A 67 -1.39 14.67 8.40
N LYS A 68 -0.42 14.54 9.31
CA LYS A 68 -0.47 14.99 10.72
C LYS A 68 -1.67 14.43 11.48
N ILE A 69 -2.16 13.26 11.08
CA ILE A 69 -3.19 12.55 11.81
C ILE A 69 -2.48 11.89 12.98
N LYS A 70 -2.80 12.35 14.20
CA LYS A 70 -2.21 11.86 15.44
C LYS A 70 -2.78 10.47 15.72
N ASN A 71 -1.92 9.47 15.89
CA ASN A 71 -2.28 8.23 16.58
C ASN A 71 -2.58 8.52 18.06
#